data_AF-A0A3Q3W984-F1
#
_entry.id   AF-A0A3Q3W984-F1
#
_cell.length_a   1.000
_cell.length_b   1.000
_cell.length_c   1.000
_cell.angle_alpha   90.00
_cell.angle_beta   90.00
_cell.angle_gamma   90.00
#
_symmetry.space_group_name_H-M   'P 1'
#
loop_
_entity.id
_entity.type
_entity.pdbx_description
1 polymer ?
#
loop_
_entity_poly.entity_id
_entity_poly.type
_entity_poly.pdbx_seq_one_letter_code
_entity_poly.pdbx_strand_id
1 'polypeptide(L)'
;MVFAFHLDRVLGLNRTLPAVSRTFSFLYDGRPCPVVSWDASIYPEGFAAGWSAVRLTWGEYQSSLKQRCWHKNSSLKPDSGCSSIHHYEWSKLALFDFLLQIHNRLDQSCCGFKPRHQDVCVRLGSHAECGNQNHIQLKDIHRGNNPRHLLFTNNKGFFDRNEDNLDFRLLEGIKELPEQAVSVLRSMRLREKLLQSLFLDQTYWESQGGRQGIDKLIDVIERRAKVLLTYINAHGIKVIRMNV
;
A
#
# COMPACT_ATOMS: atom_id res chain seq x y z
N MET A 1 8.05 -5.49 4.36
CA MET A 1 9.01 -4.38 4.19
C MET A 1 9.84 -4.53 2.92
N VAL A 2 10.85 -5.41 2.87
CA VAL A 2 11.78 -5.50 1.71
C VAL A 2 11.05 -5.81 0.40
N PHE A 3 10.29 -6.91 0.32
CA PHE A 3 9.51 -7.23 -0.90
C PHE A 3 8.62 -6.07 -1.37
N ALA A 4 7.97 -5.39 -0.43
CA ALA A 4 7.07 -4.29 -0.71
C ALA A 4 7.81 -3.09 -1.34
N PHE A 5 9.02 -2.78 -0.87
CA PHE A 5 9.90 -1.77 -1.48
C PHE A 5 10.28 -2.13 -2.92
N HIS A 6 10.68 -3.37 -3.17
CA HIS A 6 10.99 -3.82 -4.53
C HIS A 6 9.76 -3.79 -5.45
N LEU A 7 8.59 -4.18 -4.95
CA LEU A 7 7.33 -4.10 -5.69
C LEU A 7 6.96 -2.66 -6.04
N ASP A 8 7.05 -1.73 -5.08
CA ASP A 8 6.80 -0.29 -5.27
C ASP A 8 7.66 0.28 -6.41
N ARG A 9 8.95 -0.07 -6.45
CA ARG A 9 9.87 0.33 -7.52
C ARG A 9 9.54 -0.30 -8.87
N VAL A 10 9.25 -1.61 -8.90
CA VAL A 10 8.91 -2.33 -10.14
C VAL A 10 7.63 -1.79 -10.77
N LEU A 11 6.66 -1.39 -9.95
CA LEU A 11 5.41 -0.77 -10.39
C LEU A 11 5.54 0.72 -10.73
N GLY A 12 6.69 1.34 -10.41
CA GLY A 12 6.95 2.76 -10.67
C GLY A 12 6.16 3.71 -9.77
N LEU A 13 5.72 3.24 -8.60
CA LEU A 13 4.95 4.06 -7.66
C LEU A 13 5.86 5.05 -6.92
N ASN A 14 7.02 4.57 -6.45
CA ASN A 14 8.03 5.35 -5.71
C ASN A 14 7.41 6.05 -4.48
N ARG A 15 6.74 5.27 -3.62
CA ARG A 15 6.03 5.75 -2.43
C ARG A 15 6.46 5.03 -1.15
N THR A 16 7.42 4.12 -1.23
CA THR A 16 7.97 3.43 -0.06
C THR A 16 9.40 3.86 0.22
N LEU A 17 9.80 3.78 1.49
CA LEU A 17 11.20 4.03 1.88
C LEU A 17 12.11 2.87 1.42
N PRO A 18 13.37 3.17 1.07
CA PRO A 18 14.38 2.14 0.82
C PRO A 18 14.43 1.14 1.96
N ALA A 19 14.33 -0.15 1.62
CA ALA A 19 14.39 -1.24 2.58
C ALA A 19 15.29 -2.35 2.07
N VAL A 20 16.16 -2.85 2.95
CA VAL A 20 17.05 -3.99 2.69
C VAL A 20 16.97 -5.00 3.83
N SER A 21 17.34 -6.25 3.59
CA SER A 21 17.50 -7.25 4.63
C SER A 21 18.94 -7.28 5.11
N ARG A 22 19.13 -7.31 6.43
CA ARG A 22 20.44 -7.45 7.06
C ARG A 22 20.35 -8.43 8.22
N THR A 23 21.50 -9.00 8.55
CA THR A 23 21.67 -9.86 9.72
C THR A 23 22.57 -9.13 10.70
N PHE A 24 22.15 -9.07 11.95
CA PHE A 24 22.93 -8.49 13.05
C PHE A 24 23.09 -9.56 14.12
N SER A 25 24.33 -9.87 14.51
CA SER A 25 24.61 -10.93 15.50
C SER A 25 23.95 -10.68 16.86
N PHE A 26 23.68 -9.42 17.20
CA PHE A 26 23.11 -8.99 18.46
C PHE A 26 21.60 -8.69 18.42
N LEU A 27 20.95 -8.77 17.24
CA LEU A 27 19.50 -8.56 17.11
C LEU A 27 18.84 -9.82 16.56
N TYR A 28 17.66 -10.13 17.10
CA TYR A 28 16.81 -11.23 16.62
C TYR A 28 17.55 -12.57 16.49
N ASP A 29 18.48 -12.86 17.41
CA ASP A 29 19.30 -14.07 17.42
C ASP A 29 20.04 -14.33 16.10
N GLY A 30 20.51 -13.27 15.43
CA GLY A 30 21.21 -13.37 14.15
C GLY A 30 20.30 -13.74 12.98
N ARG A 31 18.98 -13.59 13.12
CA ARG A 31 18.04 -13.81 11.99
C ARG A 31 18.01 -12.60 11.06
N PRO A 32 17.84 -12.81 9.74
CA PRO A 32 17.61 -11.72 8.80
C PRO A 32 16.42 -10.86 9.19
N CYS A 33 16.61 -9.55 9.26
CA CYS A 33 15.55 -8.59 9.55
C CYS A 33 15.57 -7.43 8.53
N PRO A 34 14.44 -6.75 8.30
CA PRO A 34 14.40 -5.57 7.45
C PRO A 34 15.06 -4.38 8.14
N VAL A 35 15.90 -3.65 7.40
CA VAL A 35 16.41 -2.32 7.73
C VAL A 35 15.81 -1.35 6.74
N VAL A 36 15.13 -0.33 7.25
CA VAL A 36 14.45 0.67 6.44
C VAL A 36 15.18 1.99 6.63
N SER A 37 15.45 2.70 5.53
CA SER A 37 16.04 4.03 5.59
C SER A 37 15.15 4.95 6.41
N TRP A 38 15.78 5.73 7.27
CA TRP A 38 15.11 6.80 7.99
C TRP A 38 14.81 7.98 7.03
N ASP A 39 13.74 8.71 7.31
CA ASP A 39 13.34 9.91 6.57
C ASP A 39 12.86 10.98 7.56
N ALA A 40 13.52 12.15 7.54
CA ALA A 40 13.22 13.28 8.41
C ALA A 40 11.81 13.83 8.20
N SER A 41 11.24 13.67 7.00
CA SER A 41 9.90 14.20 6.70
C SER A 41 8.79 13.46 7.46
N ILE A 42 9.07 12.24 7.93
CA ILE A 42 8.13 11.41 8.70
C ILE A 42 8.10 11.85 10.17
N TYR A 43 9.21 12.39 10.68
CA TYR A 43 9.33 12.84 12.06
C TYR A 43 9.85 14.28 12.09
N PRO A 44 9.05 15.26 11.65
CA PRO A 44 9.48 16.65 11.66
C PRO A 44 9.81 17.08 13.09
N GLU A 45 10.99 17.65 13.28
CA GLU A 45 11.42 18.18 14.57
C GLU A 45 10.47 19.31 15.01
N GLY A 46 9.64 19.02 16.01
CA GLY A 46 8.86 20.02 16.75
C GLY A 46 7.41 20.26 16.29
N PHE A 47 6.62 20.77 17.23
CA PHE A 47 5.18 21.08 17.06
C PHE A 47 4.89 22.14 15.99
N ALA A 48 5.90 22.87 15.49
CA ALA A 48 5.75 23.95 14.51
C ALA A 48 5.67 23.46 13.05
N ALA A 49 6.17 22.25 12.74
CA ALA A 49 6.25 21.73 11.37
C ALA A 49 5.02 20.90 10.92
N GLY A 50 3.99 20.79 11.78
CA GLY A 50 2.77 20.05 11.50
C GLY A 50 2.94 18.53 11.56
N TRP A 51 1.82 17.80 11.68
CA TRP A 51 1.84 16.34 11.69
C TRP A 51 2.10 15.82 10.27
N SER A 52 3.21 15.10 10.06
CA SER A 52 3.49 14.37 8.81
C SER A 52 2.49 13.24 8.57
N ALA A 53 2.01 12.62 9.65
CA ALA A 53 1.05 11.53 9.61
C ALA A 53 -0.32 12.02 9.14
N VAL A 54 -0.88 11.34 8.14
CA VAL A 54 -2.24 11.61 7.66
C VAL A 54 -3.24 11.07 8.69
N ARG A 55 -4.07 11.97 9.22
CA ARG A 55 -5.16 11.65 10.16
C ARG A 55 -6.49 11.79 9.45
N LEU A 56 -7.02 10.67 8.97
CA LEU A 56 -8.33 10.57 8.33
C LEU A 56 -9.02 9.32 8.84
N THR A 57 -10.33 9.40 8.98
CA THR A 57 -11.21 8.24 9.12
C THR A 57 -11.48 7.60 7.76
N TRP A 58 -11.96 6.37 7.73
CA TRP A 58 -12.42 5.70 6.51
C TRP A 58 -13.49 6.54 5.80
N GLY A 59 -14.45 7.11 6.55
CA GLY A 59 -15.49 7.99 5.99
C GLY A 59 -14.94 9.26 5.34
N GLU A 60 -13.95 9.92 5.96
CA GLU A 60 -13.30 11.10 5.39
C GLU A 60 -12.45 10.75 4.16
N TYR A 61 -11.74 9.62 4.19
CA TYR A 61 -11.03 9.08 3.04
C TYR A 61 -11.97 8.85 1.85
N GLN A 62 -13.09 8.15 2.07
CA GLN A 62 -14.10 7.92 1.03
C GLN A 62 -14.71 9.23 0.51
N SER A 63 -14.90 10.22 1.38
CA SER A 63 -15.34 11.56 0.97
C SER A 63 -14.30 12.27 0.10
N SER A 64 -13.02 12.16 0.44
CA SER A 64 -11.91 12.70 -0.35
C SER A 64 -11.82 12.07 -1.75
N LEU A 65 -12.08 10.75 -1.86
CA LEU A 65 -12.14 10.08 -3.18
C LEU A 65 -13.25 10.64 -4.07
N LYS A 66 -14.43 10.94 -3.50
CA LYS A 66 -15.56 11.52 -4.24
C LYS A 66 -15.25 12.94 -4.73
N GLN A 67 -14.57 13.74 -3.91
CA GLN A 67 -14.21 15.12 -4.25
C GLN A 67 -13.10 15.23 -5.31
N ARG A 68 -12.31 14.17 -5.53
CA ARG A 68 -11.22 14.12 -6.53
C ARG A 68 -10.25 15.30 -6.42
N CYS A 69 -9.81 15.60 -5.20
CA CYS A 69 -8.97 16.75 -4.89
C CYS A 69 -7.72 16.83 -5.79
N TRP A 70 -7.46 18.04 -6.29
CA TRP A 70 -6.34 18.37 -7.17
C TRP A 70 -6.33 17.68 -8.54
N HIS A 71 -7.42 17.02 -8.95
CA HIS A 71 -7.54 16.47 -10.30
C HIS A 71 -7.80 17.58 -11.33
N LYS A 72 -7.01 17.62 -12.43
CA LYS A 72 -7.17 18.53 -13.59
C LYS A 72 -7.45 20.01 -13.24
N ASN A 73 -6.68 20.59 -12.31
CA ASN A 73 -6.78 22.00 -11.89
C ASN A 73 -8.13 22.41 -11.26
N SER A 74 -8.86 21.47 -10.66
CA SER A 74 -10.02 21.79 -9.83
C SER A 74 -9.56 22.63 -8.63
N SER A 75 -9.72 23.94 -8.71
CA SER A 75 -9.34 24.88 -7.64
C SER A 75 -10.18 24.62 -6.40
N LEU A 76 -9.51 24.54 -5.24
CA LEU A 76 -10.16 24.40 -3.95
C LEU A 76 -11.02 25.64 -3.71
N LYS A 77 -12.33 25.49 -3.70
CA LYS A 77 -13.15 26.40 -2.90
C LYS A 77 -12.74 26.18 -1.43
N PRO A 78 -12.61 27.24 -0.61
CA PRO A 78 -12.26 27.10 0.80
C PRO A 78 -13.14 26.09 1.55
N ASP A 79 -14.42 25.99 1.17
CA ASP A 79 -15.40 25.06 1.77
C ASP A 79 -15.48 23.70 1.07
N SER A 80 -14.57 23.37 0.15
CA SER A 80 -14.64 22.13 -0.65
C SER A 80 -14.32 20.87 0.14
N GLY A 81 -13.80 20.98 1.37
CA GLY A 81 -13.36 19.84 2.18
C GLY A 81 -12.15 19.10 1.62
N CYS A 82 -11.49 19.64 0.59
CA CYS A 82 -10.37 18.98 -0.07
C CYS A 82 -9.10 19.02 0.76
N SER A 83 -8.51 17.84 1.01
CA SER A 83 -7.20 17.72 1.63
C SER A 83 -6.08 18.21 0.69
N SER A 84 -4.87 18.42 1.23
CA SER A 84 -3.68 18.77 0.44
C SER A 84 -3.16 17.62 -0.44
N ILE A 85 -3.72 16.41 -0.30
CA ILE A 85 -3.25 15.19 -0.96
C ILE A 85 -3.86 15.10 -2.36
N HIS A 86 -3.03 14.80 -3.36
CA HIS A 86 -3.52 14.63 -4.71
C HIS A 86 -4.33 13.35 -4.85
N HIS A 87 -5.49 13.40 -5.52
CA HIS A 87 -6.38 12.24 -5.69
C HIS A 87 -5.68 10.97 -6.18
N TYR A 88 -4.72 11.08 -7.11
CA TYR A 88 -4.03 9.90 -7.65
C TYR A 88 -3.16 9.16 -6.62
N GLU A 89 -2.80 9.80 -5.51
CA GLU A 89 -1.99 9.14 -4.47
C GLU A 89 -2.80 8.06 -3.77
N TRP A 90 -4.10 8.26 -3.62
CA TRP A 90 -5.02 7.23 -3.14
C TRP A 90 -5.15 6.07 -4.12
N SER A 91 -5.13 6.33 -5.43
CA SER A 91 -5.10 5.28 -6.45
C SER A 91 -3.83 4.43 -6.39
N LYS A 92 -2.67 5.07 -6.18
CA LYS A 92 -1.40 4.35 -6.01
C LYS A 92 -1.42 3.49 -4.76
N LEU A 93 -1.92 4.04 -3.65
CA LEU A 93 -2.04 3.35 -2.38
C LEU A 93 -2.94 2.11 -2.50
N ALA A 94 -4.15 2.29 -3.04
CA ALA A 94 -5.13 1.20 -3.19
C ALA A 94 -4.60 0.05 -4.04
N LEU A 95 -3.94 0.34 -5.17
CA LEU A 95 -3.32 -0.69 -6.00
C LEU A 95 -2.24 -1.47 -5.24
N PHE A 96 -1.38 -0.74 -4.53
CA PHE A 96 -0.27 -1.33 -3.78
C PHE A 96 -0.75 -2.21 -2.62
N ASP A 97 -1.64 -1.66 -1.80
CA ASP A 97 -2.19 -2.36 -0.64
C ASP A 97 -3.06 -3.55 -1.07
N PHE A 98 -3.78 -3.47 -2.19
CA PHE A 98 -4.54 -4.62 -2.72
C PHE A 98 -3.63 -5.80 -3.09
N LEU A 99 -2.53 -5.54 -3.82
CA LEU A 99 -1.58 -6.58 -4.22
C LEU A 99 -0.92 -7.23 -2.99
N LEU A 100 -0.56 -6.43 -2.00
CA LEU A 100 0.09 -6.90 -0.77
C LEU A 100 -0.89 -7.35 0.33
N GLN A 101 -2.19 -7.15 0.14
CA GLN A 101 -3.25 -7.35 1.14
C GLN A 101 -3.01 -6.59 2.47
N ILE A 102 -2.49 -5.37 2.37
CA ILE A 102 -2.29 -4.45 3.51
C ILE A 102 -3.63 -3.76 3.83
N HIS A 103 -4.57 -4.53 4.37
CA HIS A 103 -5.92 -4.08 4.71
C HIS A 103 -5.93 -3.09 5.90
N ASN A 104 -5.11 -3.36 6.91
CA ASN A 104 -5.08 -2.64 8.19
C ASN A 104 -4.69 -1.17 8.09
N ARG A 105 -4.15 -0.72 6.94
CA ARG A 105 -3.82 0.68 6.69
C ARG A 105 -5.07 1.54 6.55
N LEU A 106 -6.08 1.03 5.84
CA LEU A 106 -7.36 1.72 5.61
C LEU A 106 -8.48 1.18 6.50
N ASP A 107 -8.39 -0.10 6.88
CA ASP A 107 -9.40 -0.81 7.65
C ASP A 107 -8.77 -1.69 8.75
N GLN A 108 -8.66 -1.13 9.95
CA GLN A 108 -8.16 -1.85 11.13
C GLN A 108 -9.15 -2.87 11.70
N SER A 109 -10.38 -2.90 11.19
CA SER A 109 -11.47 -3.74 11.69
C SER A 109 -11.70 -4.97 10.81
N CYS A 110 -10.92 -5.16 9.73
CA CYS A 110 -11.01 -6.31 8.84
C CYS A 110 -12.42 -6.52 8.24
N CYS A 111 -13.07 -5.46 7.80
CA CYS A 111 -14.46 -5.53 7.34
C CYS A 111 -14.61 -5.99 5.90
N GLY A 112 -13.55 -5.89 5.10
CA GLY A 112 -13.58 -6.21 3.66
C GLY A 112 -13.29 -7.67 3.31
N PHE A 113 -13.02 -8.52 4.30
CA PHE A 113 -12.71 -9.94 4.09
C PHE A 113 -13.09 -10.75 5.33
N LYS A 114 -13.01 -12.09 5.27
CA LYS A 114 -13.24 -12.97 6.42
C LYS A 114 -11.96 -13.09 7.25
N PRO A 115 -11.86 -12.49 8.44
CA PRO A 115 -10.65 -12.56 9.25
C PRO A 115 -10.50 -13.95 9.90
N ARG A 116 -9.25 -14.32 10.18
CA ARG A 116 -8.89 -15.50 10.99
C ARG A 116 -8.90 -15.13 12.47
N HIS A 117 -9.07 -16.11 13.35
CA HIS A 117 -9.01 -15.90 14.80
C HIS A 117 -7.71 -15.25 15.30
N GLN A 118 -6.59 -15.44 14.57
CA GLN A 118 -5.30 -14.85 14.93
C GLN A 118 -5.16 -13.39 14.47
N ASP A 119 -6.04 -12.90 13.59
CA ASP A 119 -5.96 -11.53 13.08
C ASP A 119 -6.21 -10.53 14.20
N VAL A 120 -5.46 -9.43 14.19
CA VAL A 120 -5.43 -8.45 15.28
C VAL A 120 -6.82 -7.85 15.53
N CYS A 121 -7.57 -7.57 14.47
CA CYS A 121 -8.94 -7.04 14.55
C CYS A 121 -9.93 -7.97 15.28
N VAL A 122 -9.74 -9.28 15.21
CA VAL A 122 -10.58 -10.26 15.91
C VAL A 122 -10.14 -10.35 17.37
N ARG A 123 -8.84 -10.45 17.63
CA ARG A 123 -8.32 -10.53 19.01
C ARG A 123 -8.63 -9.30 19.85
N LEU A 124 -8.66 -8.12 19.23
CA LEU A 124 -8.98 -6.86 19.90
C LEU A 124 -10.49 -6.53 19.88
N GLY A 125 -11.33 -7.36 19.24
CA GLY A 125 -12.77 -7.12 19.13
C GLY A 125 -13.18 -5.95 18.20
N SER A 126 -12.22 -5.30 17.52
CA SER A 126 -12.50 -4.16 16.64
C SER A 126 -13.30 -4.51 15.39
N HIS A 127 -13.42 -5.81 15.06
CA HIS A 127 -14.30 -6.27 13.98
C HIS A 127 -15.78 -5.89 14.21
N ALA A 128 -16.22 -5.74 15.46
CA ALA A 128 -17.56 -5.26 15.77
C ALA A 128 -17.82 -3.81 15.28
N GLU A 129 -16.76 -3.03 15.03
CA GLU A 129 -16.84 -1.63 14.62
C GLU A 129 -17.09 -1.45 13.12
N CYS A 130 -17.18 -2.54 12.34
CA CYS A 130 -17.37 -2.47 10.89
C CYS A 130 -18.62 -1.69 10.45
N GLY A 131 -19.62 -1.56 11.31
CA GLY A 131 -20.80 -0.73 11.06
C GLY A 131 -20.58 0.78 11.18
N ASN A 132 -19.49 1.24 11.82
CA ASN A 132 -19.23 2.67 12.05
C ASN A 132 -17.96 3.15 11.33
N GLN A 133 -18.16 3.58 10.09
CA GLN A 133 -17.11 4.03 9.18
C GLN A 133 -16.30 5.25 9.68
N ASN A 134 -16.85 6.05 10.60
CA ASN A 134 -16.17 7.25 11.10
C ASN A 134 -15.24 6.97 12.29
N HIS A 135 -15.25 5.75 12.84
CA HIS A 135 -14.37 5.39 13.95
C HIS A 135 -13.08 4.68 13.46
N ILE A 136 -13.09 4.17 12.24
CA ILE A 136 -11.94 3.48 11.64
C ILE A 136 -10.94 4.52 11.15
N GLN A 137 -9.84 4.68 11.88
CA GLN A 137 -8.75 5.58 11.51
C GLN A 137 -7.80 4.94 10.49
N LEU A 138 -7.34 5.72 9.52
CA LEU A 138 -6.23 5.33 8.65
C LEU A 138 -4.92 5.39 9.45
N LYS A 139 -3.95 4.54 9.10
CA LYS A 139 -2.63 4.47 9.75
C LYS A 139 -1.50 4.32 8.73
N ASP A 140 -0.26 4.52 9.17
CA ASP A 140 0.95 4.25 8.39
C ASP A 140 1.01 4.96 7.03
N ILE A 141 0.38 6.15 6.95
CA ILE A 141 0.41 7.02 5.78
C ILE A 141 0.97 8.36 6.24
N HIS A 142 2.03 8.79 5.59
CA HIS A 142 2.69 10.06 5.87
C HIS A 142 2.73 10.94 4.65
N ARG A 143 2.88 12.25 4.86
CA ARG A 143 3.22 13.21 3.84
C ARG A 143 4.74 13.23 3.72
N GLY A 144 5.23 13.11 2.49
CA GLY A 144 6.66 13.30 2.22
C GLY A 144 7.05 14.78 2.27
N ASN A 145 8.26 15.10 1.83
CA ASN A 145 8.71 16.49 1.63
C ASN A 145 7.79 17.29 0.70
N ASN A 146 7.17 16.62 -0.28
CA ASN A 146 6.07 17.19 -1.05
C ASN A 146 4.75 16.86 -0.34
N PRO A 147 4.03 17.86 0.22
CA PRO A 147 2.81 17.63 1.00
C PRO A 147 1.64 17.08 0.17
N ARG A 148 1.77 17.04 -1.16
CA ARG A 148 0.80 16.43 -2.08
C ARG A 148 1.02 14.93 -2.29
N HIS A 149 2.19 14.41 -1.91
CA HIS A 149 2.55 13.01 -2.10
C HIS A 149 2.44 12.24 -0.77
N LEU A 150 1.97 11.01 -0.88
CA LEU A 150 1.91 10.08 0.22
C LEU A 150 3.21 9.28 0.30
N LEU A 151 3.56 8.88 1.51
CA LEU A 151 4.59 7.91 1.80
C LEU A 151 3.93 6.75 2.56
N PHE A 152 4.14 5.53 2.05
CA PHE A 152 3.58 4.31 2.59
C PHE A 152 4.60 3.70 3.55
N THR A 153 4.29 3.71 4.85
CA THR A 153 5.13 3.10 5.88
C THR A 153 4.53 1.76 6.33
N ASN A 154 5.28 0.96 7.10
CA ASN A 154 4.82 -0.33 7.62
C ASN A 154 4.20 -1.29 6.58
N ASN A 155 4.87 -1.44 5.43
CA ASN A 155 4.43 -2.26 4.29
C ASN A 155 4.63 -3.78 4.51
N LYS A 156 4.03 -4.33 5.57
CA LYS A 156 4.00 -5.78 5.81
C LYS A 156 2.87 -6.41 4.98
N GLY A 157 3.23 -7.02 3.86
CA GLY A 157 2.28 -7.78 3.04
C GLY A 157 1.88 -9.11 3.67
N PHE A 158 0.65 -9.55 3.37
CA PHE A 158 0.07 -10.81 3.81
C PHE A 158 0.02 -11.76 2.62
N PHE A 159 1.02 -12.64 2.47
CA PHE A 159 1.14 -13.55 1.31
C PHE A 159 0.38 -14.88 1.50
N ASP A 160 -0.10 -15.14 2.70
CA ASP A 160 -0.81 -16.36 3.10
C ASP A 160 -2.33 -16.28 2.87
N ARG A 161 -2.82 -15.16 2.31
CA ARG A 161 -4.24 -14.95 1.96
C ARG A 161 -4.48 -15.34 0.52
N ASN A 162 -5.39 -16.28 0.30
CA ASN A 162 -5.81 -16.71 -1.03
C ASN A 162 -6.73 -15.69 -1.70
N GLU A 163 -6.99 -15.91 -2.98
CA GLU A 163 -7.72 -15.03 -3.86
C GLU A 163 -9.21 -14.90 -3.49
N ASP A 164 -9.78 -15.95 -2.88
CA ASP A 164 -11.17 -16.00 -2.42
C ASP A 164 -11.44 -15.13 -1.18
N ASN A 165 -10.38 -14.63 -0.54
CA ASN A 165 -10.46 -13.84 0.69
C ASN A 165 -9.67 -12.54 0.59
N LEU A 166 -9.58 -11.96 -0.61
CA LEU A 166 -8.98 -10.64 -0.83
C LEU A 166 -9.92 -9.53 -0.36
N ASP A 167 -9.33 -8.51 0.23
CA ASP A 167 -10.05 -7.31 0.64
C ASP A 167 -10.31 -6.37 -0.55
N PHE A 168 -11.51 -6.45 -1.12
CA PHE A 168 -11.96 -5.54 -2.19
C PHE A 168 -12.40 -4.17 -1.67
N ARG A 169 -12.59 -4.01 -0.35
CA ARG A 169 -12.90 -2.70 0.25
C ARG A 169 -11.77 -1.72 -0.02
N LEU A 170 -10.52 -2.19 -0.12
CA LEU A 170 -9.36 -1.39 -0.54
C LEU A 170 -9.52 -0.68 -1.89
N LEU A 171 -10.41 -1.18 -2.77
CA LEU A 171 -10.68 -0.61 -4.08
C LEU A 171 -11.98 0.23 -4.10
N GLU A 172 -12.69 0.33 -2.98
CA GLU A 172 -13.94 1.07 -2.87
C GLU A 172 -13.71 2.57 -3.14
N GLY A 173 -14.53 3.14 -4.03
CA GLY A 173 -14.41 4.54 -4.43
C GLY A 173 -13.29 4.84 -5.44
N ILE A 174 -12.38 3.89 -5.70
CA ILE A 174 -11.32 4.05 -6.70
C ILE A 174 -11.89 3.93 -8.11
N LYS A 175 -11.67 4.96 -8.93
CA LYS A 175 -12.16 5.03 -10.31
C LYS A 175 -11.05 5.13 -11.36
N GLU A 176 -9.82 5.34 -10.90
CA GLU A 176 -8.66 5.59 -11.76
C GLU A 176 -7.43 4.90 -11.17
N LEU A 177 -6.58 4.31 -11.99
CA LEU A 177 -5.35 3.62 -11.58
C LEU A 177 -4.14 4.00 -12.48
N PRO A 178 -2.91 3.93 -11.95
CA PRO A 178 -1.72 4.39 -12.67
C PRO A 178 -1.37 3.48 -13.86
N GLU A 179 -1.26 4.08 -15.05
CA GLU A 179 -0.94 3.39 -16.31
C GLU A 179 0.34 2.57 -16.23
N GLN A 180 1.41 3.14 -15.64
CA GLN A 180 2.70 2.47 -15.54
C GLN A 180 2.60 1.15 -14.76
N ALA A 181 1.98 1.17 -13.58
CA ALA A 181 1.82 -0.03 -12.77
C ALA A 181 0.93 -1.06 -13.48
N VAL A 182 -0.22 -0.62 -14.01
CA VAL A 182 -1.16 -1.53 -14.70
C VAL A 182 -0.52 -2.15 -15.95
N SER A 183 0.32 -1.42 -16.66
CA SER A 183 1.08 -1.93 -17.82
C SER A 183 2.07 -3.04 -17.41
N VAL A 184 2.76 -2.88 -16.29
CA VAL A 184 3.64 -3.94 -15.74
C VAL A 184 2.83 -5.19 -15.40
N LEU A 185 1.66 -5.04 -14.77
CA LEU A 185 0.78 -6.16 -14.43
C LEU A 185 0.24 -6.89 -15.68
N ARG A 186 -0.08 -6.15 -16.76
CA ARG A 186 -0.60 -6.72 -18.02
C ARG A 186 0.48 -7.39 -18.87
N SER A 187 1.70 -6.87 -18.85
CA SER A 187 2.77 -7.29 -19.78
C SER A 187 3.46 -8.60 -19.40
N MET A 188 3.03 -9.28 -18.32
CA MET A 188 3.70 -10.47 -17.74
C MET A 188 5.19 -10.24 -17.39
N ARG A 189 5.66 -8.99 -17.38
CA ARG A 189 7.04 -8.62 -17.02
C ARG A 189 7.23 -8.44 -15.51
N LEU A 190 6.16 -8.56 -14.73
CA LEU A 190 6.19 -8.38 -13.28
C LEU A 190 7.22 -9.31 -12.63
N ARG A 191 7.15 -10.61 -12.92
CA ARG A 191 8.08 -11.61 -12.40
C ARG A 191 9.52 -11.29 -12.75
N GLU A 192 9.83 -11.11 -14.03
CA GLU A 192 11.18 -10.80 -14.50
C GLU A 192 11.78 -9.60 -13.74
N LYS A 193 11.03 -8.51 -13.67
CA LYS A 193 11.46 -7.27 -12.99
C LYS A 193 11.64 -7.46 -11.48
N LEU A 194 10.72 -8.18 -10.83
CA LEU A 194 10.82 -8.46 -9.40
C LEU A 194 12.03 -9.33 -9.09
N LEU A 195 12.30 -10.37 -9.89
CA LEU A 195 13.45 -11.23 -9.71
C LEU A 195 14.76 -10.45 -9.85
N GLN A 196 14.89 -9.65 -10.91
CA GLN A 196 16.05 -8.78 -11.11
C GLN A 196 16.24 -7.81 -9.94
N SER A 197 15.15 -7.22 -9.44
CA SER A 197 15.21 -6.26 -8.34
C SER A 197 15.57 -6.93 -7.00
N LEU A 198 14.91 -8.05 -6.67
CA LEU A 198 15.07 -8.77 -5.40
C LEU A 198 16.42 -9.48 -5.30
N PHE A 199 16.99 -9.92 -6.43
CA PHE A 199 18.30 -10.56 -6.45
C PHE A 199 19.43 -9.62 -5.98
N LEU A 200 19.22 -8.31 -6.00
CA LEU A 200 20.20 -7.35 -5.45
C LEU A 200 20.30 -7.42 -3.92
N ASP A 201 19.28 -7.94 -3.24
CA ASP A 201 19.29 -8.16 -1.79
C ASP A 201 19.49 -9.65 -1.50
N GLN A 202 20.74 -10.10 -1.55
CA GLN A 202 21.11 -11.51 -1.35
C GLN A 202 20.66 -12.04 0.01
N THR A 203 20.77 -11.24 1.07
CA THR A 203 20.29 -11.63 2.41
C THR A 203 18.79 -11.87 2.41
N TYR A 204 18.00 -10.99 1.77
CA TYR A 204 16.57 -11.22 1.64
C TYR A 204 16.29 -12.47 0.81
N TRP A 205 16.92 -12.56 -0.38
CA TRP A 205 16.76 -13.67 -1.31
C TRP A 205 16.96 -15.03 -0.65
N GLU A 206 18.09 -15.23 0.03
CA GLU A 206 18.42 -16.46 0.73
C GLU A 206 17.45 -16.72 1.89
N SER A 207 17.11 -15.69 2.69
CA SER A 207 16.20 -15.82 3.83
C SER A 207 14.80 -16.30 3.44
N GLN A 208 14.37 -16.06 2.20
CA GLN A 208 13.08 -16.52 1.70
C GLN A 208 13.14 -17.95 1.15
N GLY A 209 14.29 -18.62 1.14
CA GLY A 209 14.49 -19.93 0.52
C GLY A 209 14.98 -19.83 -0.93
N GLY A 210 15.71 -18.76 -1.26
CA GLY A 210 16.28 -18.53 -2.57
C GLY A 210 15.23 -18.41 -3.67
N ARG A 211 15.57 -18.88 -4.87
CA ARG A 211 14.73 -18.73 -6.07
C ARG A 211 13.31 -19.27 -5.87
N GLN A 212 13.21 -20.49 -5.35
CA GLN A 212 11.91 -21.17 -5.17
C GLN A 212 11.03 -20.42 -4.16
N GLY A 213 11.64 -19.88 -3.10
CA GLY A 213 10.95 -19.06 -2.11
C GLY A 213 10.41 -17.76 -2.69
N ILE A 214 11.26 -17.04 -3.43
CA ILE A 214 10.88 -15.80 -4.11
C ILE A 214 9.80 -16.05 -5.17
N ASP A 215 9.90 -17.13 -5.95
CA ASP A 215 8.86 -17.49 -6.93
C ASP A 215 7.49 -17.68 -6.26
N LYS A 216 7.42 -18.33 -5.09
CA LYS A 216 6.16 -18.49 -4.35
C LYS A 216 5.55 -17.15 -3.94
N LEU A 217 6.37 -16.18 -3.51
CA LEU A 217 5.89 -14.84 -3.18
C LEU A 217 5.38 -14.11 -4.43
N ILE A 218 6.10 -14.23 -5.55
CA ILE A 218 5.70 -13.63 -6.83
C ILE A 218 4.41 -14.28 -7.36
N ASP A 219 4.26 -15.59 -7.25
CA ASP A 219 3.04 -16.32 -7.66
C ASP A 219 1.79 -15.73 -7.00
N VAL A 220 1.87 -15.43 -5.70
CA VAL A 220 0.76 -14.80 -4.94
C VAL A 220 0.43 -13.43 -5.53
N ILE A 221 1.44 -12.60 -5.81
CA ILE A 221 1.22 -11.27 -6.39
C ILE A 221 0.64 -11.37 -7.80
N GLU A 222 1.12 -12.29 -8.63
CA GLU A 222 0.60 -12.48 -9.99
C GLU A 222 -0.84 -12.96 -10.00
N ARG A 223 -1.23 -13.87 -9.09
CA ARG A 223 -2.63 -14.28 -8.95
C ARG A 223 -3.52 -13.11 -8.52
N ARG A 224 -3.08 -12.30 -7.55
CA ARG A 224 -3.80 -11.07 -7.15
C ARG A 224 -3.85 -10.03 -8.25
N ALA A 225 -2.80 -9.90 -9.05
CA ALA A 225 -2.78 -9.00 -10.20
C ALA A 225 -3.84 -9.41 -11.24
N LYS A 226 -4.02 -10.71 -11.50
CA LYS A 226 -5.10 -11.20 -12.37
C LYS A 226 -6.48 -10.84 -11.83
N VAL A 227 -6.70 -10.99 -10.52
CA VAL A 227 -7.95 -10.58 -9.86
C VAL A 227 -8.17 -9.07 -10.00
N LEU A 228 -7.14 -8.25 -9.72
CA LEU A 228 -7.20 -6.80 -9.86
C LEU A 228 -7.52 -6.38 -11.30
N LEU A 229 -6.87 -6.98 -12.30
CA LEU A 229 -7.13 -6.68 -13.71
C LEU A 229 -8.55 -7.05 -14.13
N THR A 230 -9.09 -8.15 -13.61
CA THR A 230 -10.49 -8.54 -13.81
C THR A 230 -11.43 -7.50 -13.18
N TYR A 231 -11.15 -7.08 -11.95
CA TYR A 231 -11.91 -6.06 -11.25
C TYR A 231 -11.90 -4.71 -11.99
N ILE A 232 -10.73 -4.28 -12.49
CA ILE A 232 -10.57 -3.06 -13.30
C ILE A 232 -11.50 -3.08 -14.51
N ASN A 233 -11.51 -4.19 -15.25
CA ASN A 233 -12.34 -4.33 -16.45
C ASN A 233 -13.83 -4.36 -16.09
N ALA A 234 -14.22 -5.14 -15.08
CA ALA A 234 -15.61 -5.29 -14.66
C ALA A 234 -16.23 -3.98 -14.14
N HIS A 235 -15.43 -3.12 -13.50
CA HIS A 235 -15.90 -1.87 -12.89
C HIS A 235 -15.60 -0.63 -13.74
N GLY A 236 -15.06 -0.81 -14.96
CA GLY A 236 -14.73 0.30 -15.85
C GLY A 236 -13.73 1.30 -15.26
N ILE A 237 -12.77 0.82 -14.45
CA ILE A 237 -11.75 1.67 -13.84
C ILE A 237 -10.82 2.18 -14.93
N LYS A 238 -10.64 3.50 -14.97
CA LYS A 238 -9.79 4.13 -15.99
C LYS A 238 -8.33 3.93 -15.64
N VAL A 239 -7.52 3.64 -16.66
CA VAL A 239 -6.07 3.55 -16.54
C VAL A 239 -5.49 4.83 -17.13
N ILE A 240 -4.84 5.65 -16.30
CA ILE A 240 -4.40 6.98 -16.70
C ILE A 240 -2.93 7.22 -16.35
N ARG A 241 -2.29 8.11 -17.12
CA ARG A 241 -1.00 8.68 -16.74
C ARG A 241 -1.19 9.61 -15.56
N MET A 242 -0.62 9.23 -14.42
CA MET A 242 -0.62 10.04 -13.20
C MET A 242 0.73 10.75 -13.15
N ASN A 243 0.76 12.01 -13.57
CA ASN A 243 2.00 12.80 -13.55
C ASN A 243 2.45 13.01 -12.09
N VAL A 244 3.74 12.79 -11.85
CA VAL A 244 4.46 13.02 -10.59
C VAL A 244 4.75 14.52 -10.44
#